data_AF-M2BJY9-F1
#
_entry.id   AF-M2BJY9-F1
#
_cell.length_a   1.000
_cell.length_b   1.000
_cell.length_c   1.000
_cell.angle_alpha   90.00
_cell.angle_beta   90.00
_cell.angle_gamma   90.00
#
_symmetry.space_group_name_H-M   'P 1'
#
loop_
_entity.id
_entity.type
_entity.pdbx_description
1 polymer ?
#
loop_
_entity_poly.entity_id
_entity_poly.type
_entity_poly.pdbx_seq_one_letter_code
_entity_poly.pdbx_strand_id
1 'polypeptide(L)'
;MGNLDKIPPIGWVVILIFGLILLPALFILLLKKGGKLSFFGQTIEVSEGGKIQTIDSIGLMYLMRDNCEKIELLRKERIEDILPDLSYLLSDISVLACCMYRAESILNKRLYKNGFEDLTVDTVNVYIKQLAEELFIRLNKEIIRSKTCTTRPLNEVKKEKIFFIAQDFTKRVTKIYLMEVKSKADMYLNYKPLFEKIGDKIRADFCREKMEKKLRQAENLRAVLEKLTNRTI
;
A
#
# COMPACT_ATOMS: atom_id res chain seq x y z
N MET A 1 58.34 -10.87 3.43
CA MET A 1 58.59 -10.53 4.85
C MET A 1 59.46 -9.28 4.86
N GLY A 2 58.86 -8.11 5.04
CA GLY A 2 59.47 -6.82 4.69
C GLY A 2 60.22 -6.15 5.85
N ASN A 3 61.53 -5.94 5.66
CA ASN A 3 62.41 -4.84 6.08
C ASN A 3 62.00 -3.88 7.24
N LEU A 4 61.45 -4.37 8.34
CA LEU A 4 61.25 -3.56 9.56
C LEU A 4 62.55 -3.34 10.36
N ASP A 5 63.59 -4.15 10.11
CA ASP A 5 64.84 -4.13 10.87
C ASP A 5 65.85 -3.05 10.41
N LYS A 6 65.53 -2.27 9.37
CA LYS A 6 66.40 -1.22 8.81
C LYS A 6 65.98 0.21 9.18
N ILE A 7 65.00 0.37 10.05
CA ILE A 7 64.53 1.71 10.44
C ILE A 7 65.50 2.28 11.49
N PRO A 8 66.20 3.41 11.22
CA PRO A 8 67.09 4.03 12.20
C PRO A 8 66.29 4.46 13.44
N PRO A 9 66.90 4.57 14.64
CA PRO A 9 66.19 4.88 15.89
C PRO A 9 65.26 6.11 15.82
N ILE A 10 65.64 7.10 15.01
CA ILE A 10 64.86 8.32 14.75
C ILE A 10 63.55 8.02 13.99
N GLY A 11 63.55 7.04 13.09
CA GLY A 11 62.36 6.61 12.35
C GLY A 11 61.29 5.99 13.25
N TRP A 12 61.70 5.26 14.29
CA TRP A 12 60.78 4.73 15.30
C TRP A 12 60.12 5.85 16.12
N VAL A 13 60.87 6.91 16.44
CA VAL A 13 60.34 8.09 17.16
C VAL A 13 59.30 8.84 16.31
N VAL A 14 59.53 8.98 15.00
CA VAL A 14 58.56 9.64 14.10
C VAL A 14 57.27 8.85 13.97
N ILE A 15 57.34 7.52 13.87
CA ILE A 15 56.15 6.64 13.82
C ILE A 15 55.36 6.73 15.13
N LEU A 16 56.05 6.78 16.28
CA LEU A 16 55.43 6.94 17.59
C LEU A 16 54.73 8.29 17.73
N ILE A 17 55.35 9.38 17.27
CA ILE A 17 54.75 10.73 17.30
C ILE A 17 53.51 10.81 16.39
N PHE A 18 53.59 10.30 15.17
CA PHE A 18 52.45 10.29 14.24
C PHE A 18 51.31 9.37 14.72
N GLY A 19 51.66 8.18 15.23
CA GLY A 19 50.71 7.18 15.72
C GLY A 19 50.00 7.58 17.01
N LEU A 20 50.72 8.22 17.95
CA LEU A 20 50.23 8.43 19.31
C LEU A 20 49.74 9.86 19.57
N ILE A 21 50.11 10.83 18.72
CA ILE A 21 49.75 12.25 18.92
C ILE A 21 48.86 12.77 17.79
N LEU A 22 49.27 12.60 16.53
CA LEU A 22 48.54 13.16 15.40
C LEU A 22 47.22 12.43 15.10
N LEU A 23 47.24 11.10 15.12
CA LEU A 23 46.04 10.27 14.94
C LEU A 23 44.93 10.58 15.97
N PRO A 24 45.18 10.58 17.29
CA PRO A 24 44.15 10.92 18.27
C PRO A 24 43.78 12.41 18.24
N ALA A 25 44.70 13.34 17.95
CA ALA A 25 44.35 14.75 17.82
C ALA A 25 43.42 15.00 16.61
N LEU A 26 43.67 14.34 15.47
CA LEU A 26 42.79 14.40 14.30
C LEU A 26 41.42 13.80 14.61
N PHE A 27 41.38 12.71 15.37
CA PHE A 27 40.14 12.06 15.82
C PHE A 27 39.32 12.96 16.76
N ILE A 28 39.96 13.63 17.71
CA ILE A 28 39.33 14.59 18.62
C ILE A 28 38.80 15.82 17.87
N LEU A 29 39.51 16.26 16.83
CA LEU A 29 39.10 17.41 16.00
C LEU A 29 37.86 17.08 15.15
N LEU A 30 37.75 15.84 14.66
CA LEU A 30 36.55 15.33 13.99
C LEU A 30 35.34 15.25 14.94
N LEU A 31 35.54 14.85 16.20
CA LEU A 31 34.49 14.85 17.23
C LEU A 31 34.04 16.27 17.63
N LYS A 32 34.97 17.23 17.74
CA LYS A 32 34.65 18.63 18.11
C LYS A 32 33.86 19.40 17.05
N LYS A 33 33.89 18.98 15.78
CA LYS A 33 33.07 19.56 14.70
C LYS A 33 31.63 19.03 14.65
N GLY A 34 31.17 18.30 15.66
CA GLY A 34 29.79 17.79 15.72
C GLY A 34 29.56 16.54 14.86
N GLY A 35 30.64 15.88 14.41
CA GLY A 35 30.56 14.60 13.73
C GLY A 35 30.15 13.50 14.70
N LYS A 36 28.84 13.25 14.83
CA LYS A 36 28.37 11.96 15.31
C LYS A 36 28.89 10.91 14.32
N LEU A 37 29.68 9.97 14.84
CA LEU A 37 30.17 8.79 14.12
C LEU A 37 28.97 7.93 13.69
N SER A 38 28.30 8.34 12.61
CA SER A 38 27.55 7.42 11.77
C SER A 38 28.58 6.58 11.05
N PHE A 39 28.82 5.38 11.57
CA PHE A 39 29.87 4.51 11.05
C PHE A 39 29.59 4.01 9.62
N PHE A 40 28.43 4.30 9.01
CA PHE A 40 28.11 3.86 7.64
C PHE A 40 27.08 4.68 6.82
N GLY A 41 26.69 5.91 7.19
CA GLY A 41 25.70 6.64 6.38
C GLY A 41 25.64 8.15 6.56
N GLN A 42 25.47 8.88 5.45
CA GLN A 42 25.08 10.29 5.50
C GLN A 42 23.72 10.40 6.22
N THR A 43 23.49 11.49 6.94
CA THR A 43 22.20 11.78 7.57
C THR A 43 21.59 12.98 6.88
N ILE A 44 20.26 13.07 6.84
CA ILE A 44 19.56 14.23 6.31
C ILE A 44 18.62 14.79 7.37
N GLU A 45 18.43 16.09 7.30
CA GLU A 45 17.40 16.78 8.06
C GLU A 45 16.05 16.59 7.37
N VAL A 46 15.10 15.99 8.07
CA VAL A 46 13.70 15.85 7.66
C VAL A 46 12.84 16.61 8.66
N SER A 47 11.94 17.45 8.16
CA SER A 47 10.94 18.12 8.99
C SER A 47 9.73 17.22 9.15
N GLU A 48 9.53 16.68 10.35
CA GLU A 48 8.35 15.88 10.69
C GLU A 48 7.70 16.42 11.98
N GLY A 49 6.41 16.72 11.93
CA GLY A 49 5.67 17.24 13.09
C GLY A 49 6.14 18.61 13.61
N GLY A 50 6.71 19.44 12.73
CA GLY A 50 7.24 20.77 13.10
C GLY A 50 8.62 20.74 13.78
N LYS A 51 9.30 19.58 13.83
CA LYS A 51 10.67 19.44 14.34
C LYS A 51 11.60 18.92 13.24
N ILE A 52 12.77 19.54 13.12
CA ILE A 52 13.85 19.07 12.24
C ILE A 52 14.57 17.93 12.96
N GLN A 53 14.57 16.74 12.36
CA GLN A 53 15.27 15.57 12.87
C GLN A 53 16.34 15.13 11.88
N THR A 54 17.51 14.77 12.39
CA THR A 54 18.57 14.16 11.60
C THR A 54 18.31 12.65 11.50
N ILE A 55 18.01 12.17 10.30
CA ILE A 55 17.59 10.79 10.04
C ILE A 55 18.60 10.12 9.11
N ASP A 56 18.92 8.85 9.39
CA ASP A 56 19.73 7.97 8.54
C ASP A 56 18.84 7.14 7.58
N SER A 57 19.45 6.28 6.77
CA SER A 57 18.68 5.43 5.85
C SER A 57 17.68 4.52 6.59
N ILE A 58 18.04 3.99 7.76
CA ILE A 58 17.16 3.11 8.55
C ILE A 58 15.95 3.88 9.05
N GLY A 59 16.15 5.07 9.60
CA GLY A 59 15.05 5.94 10.04
C GLY A 59 14.12 6.32 8.89
N LEU A 60 14.64 6.62 7.69
CA LEU A 60 13.81 6.85 6.51
C LEU A 60 12.97 5.63 6.12
N MET A 61 13.50 4.41 6.26
CA MET A 61 12.72 3.20 6.02
C MET A 61 11.55 3.07 7.01
N TYR A 62 11.76 3.40 8.28
CA TYR A 62 10.69 3.40 9.28
C TYR A 62 9.59 4.40 8.91
N LEU A 63 9.95 5.63 8.55
CA LEU A 63 8.97 6.64 8.13
C LEU A 63 8.21 6.23 6.86
N MET A 64 8.91 5.64 5.88
CA MET A 64 8.28 5.13 4.67
C MET A 64 7.30 4.00 4.99
N ARG A 65 7.66 3.09 5.91
CA ARG A 65 6.79 1.99 6.36
C ARG A 65 5.55 2.53 7.06
N ASP A 66 5.70 3.47 7.98
CA ASP A 66 4.59 4.04 8.74
C ASP A 66 3.63 4.82 7.82
N ASN A 67 4.16 5.52 6.80
CA ASN A 67 3.32 6.15 5.76
C ASN A 67 2.59 5.11 4.91
N CYS A 68 3.23 3.98 4.59
CA CYS A 68 2.56 2.88 3.88
C CYS A 68 1.42 2.30 4.72
N GLU A 69 1.62 2.11 6.02
CA GLU A 69 0.59 1.61 6.95
C GLU A 69 -0.59 2.58 7.05
N LYS A 70 -0.33 3.90 7.16
CA LYS A 70 -1.38 4.93 7.13
C LYS A 70 -2.22 4.84 5.85
N ILE A 71 -1.60 4.66 4.69
CA ILE A 71 -2.32 4.52 3.41
C ILE A 71 -3.22 3.27 3.42
N GLU A 72 -2.73 2.16 3.99
CA GLU A 72 -3.50 0.91 4.09
C GLU A 72 -4.66 0.99 5.08
N LEU A 73 -4.48 1.70 6.20
CA LEU A 73 -5.55 1.96 7.16
C LEU A 73 -6.65 2.82 6.53
N LEU A 74 -6.29 3.92 5.88
CA LEU A 74 -7.24 4.77 5.15
C LEU A 74 -8.00 4.00 4.06
N ARG A 75 -7.36 3.00 3.43
CA ARG A 75 -8.06 2.12 2.50
C ARG A 75 -9.09 1.24 3.20
N LYS A 76 -8.73 0.62 4.33
CA LYS A 76 -9.65 -0.23 5.11
C LYS A 76 -10.88 0.57 5.56
N GLU A 77 -10.66 1.77 6.10
CA GLU A 77 -11.72 2.70 6.50
C GLU A 77 -12.67 3.00 5.33
N ARG A 78 -12.14 3.44 4.17
CA ARG A 78 -12.98 3.70 2.98
C ARG A 78 -13.72 2.46 2.47
N ILE A 79 -13.15 1.27 2.65
CA ILE A 79 -13.76 0.01 2.21
C ILE A 79 -14.97 -0.34 3.06
N GLU A 80 -14.93 -0.05 4.36
CA GLU A 80 -16.03 -0.31 5.30
C GLU A 80 -17.28 0.51 4.95
N ASP A 81 -17.10 1.69 4.35
CA ASP A 81 -18.21 2.54 3.88
C ASP A 81 -18.96 1.97 2.67
N ILE A 82 -18.40 1.01 1.92
CA ILE A 82 -19.04 0.49 0.69
C ILE A 82 -20.33 -0.28 0.97
N LEU A 83 -20.36 -1.12 2.02
CA LEU A 83 -21.54 -1.95 2.28
C LEU A 83 -22.75 -1.14 2.73
N PRO A 84 -22.62 -0.19 3.68
CA PRO A 84 -23.68 0.76 3.99
C PRO A 84 -24.20 1.47 2.73
N ASP A 85 -23.28 1.92 1.88
CA ASP A 85 -23.58 2.58 0.62
C ASP A 85 -24.34 1.71 -0.38
N LEU A 86 -24.17 0.38 -0.35
CA LEU A 86 -24.89 -0.55 -1.22
C LEU A 86 -26.19 -1.06 -0.61
N SER A 87 -26.46 -0.76 0.67
CA SER A 87 -27.62 -1.29 1.39
C SER A 87 -28.94 -0.96 0.70
N TYR A 88 -29.06 0.23 0.10
CA TYR A 88 -30.26 0.61 -0.68
C TYR A 88 -30.47 -0.29 -1.91
N LEU A 89 -29.40 -0.66 -2.62
CA LEU A 89 -29.49 -1.58 -3.75
C LEU A 89 -29.82 -2.99 -3.29
N LEU A 90 -29.31 -3.40 -2.12
CA LEU A 90 -29.60 -4.71 -1.55
C LEU A 90 -31.06 -4.84 -1.10
N SER A 91 -31.65 -3.77 -0.54
CA SER A 91 -33.07 -3.74 -0.18
C SER A 91 -33.99 -3.85 -1.41
N ASP A 92 -33.52 -3.39 -2.57
CA ASP A 92 -34.24 -3.53 -3.84
C ASP A 92 -34.22 -4.95 -4.43
N ILE A 93 -33.34 -5.84 -3.92
CA ILE A 93 -33.33 -7.27 -4.30
C ILE A 93 -34.44 -8.01 -3.56
N SER A 94 -34.52 -7.84 -2.24
CA SER A 94 -35.44 -8.58 -1.38
C SER A 94 -35.73 -7.80 -0.11
N VAL A 95 -37.00 -7.78 0.27
CA VAL A 95 -37.47 -7.20 1.55
C VAL A 95 -37.14 -8.09 2.76
N LEU A 96 -36.55 -9.27 2.54
CA LEU A 96 -36.19 -10.20 3.62
C LEU A 96 -34.81 -9.87 4.20
N ALA A 97 -34.77 -9.62 5.50
CA ALA A 97 -33.52 -9.36 6.23
C ALA A 97 -32.49 -10.49 6.07
N CYS A 98 -32.92 -11.76 6.03
CA CYS A 98 -32.02 -12.90 5.81
C CYS A 98 -31.31 -12.85 4.45
N CYS A 99 -32.00 -12.35 3.41
CA CYS A 99 -31.43 -12.18 2.08
C CYS A 99 -30.44 -11.01 2.05
N MET A 100 -30.77 -9.88 2.68
CA MET A 100 -29.87 -8.74 2.81
C MET A 100 -28.57 -9.13 3.53
N TYR A 101 -28.68 -9.76 4.70
CA TYR A 101 -27.53 -10.23 5.46
C TYR A 101 -26.66 -11.21 4.65
N ARG A 102 -27.31 -12.07 3.84
CA ARG A 102 -26.58 -13.01 2.98
C ARG A 102 -25.82 -12.31 1.86
N ALA A 103 -26.41 -11.31 1.23
CA ALA A 103 -25.74 -10.50 0.21
C ALA A 103 -24.55 -9.73 0.80
N GLU A 104 -24.76 -9.04 1.92
CA GLU A 104 -23.71 -8.31 2.63
C GLU A 104 -22.54 -9.22 3.00
N SER A 105 -22.80 -10.41 3.54
CA SER A 105 -21.77 -11.38 3.87
C SER A 105 -20.90 -11.79 2.67
N ILE A 106 -21.51 -11.98 1.49
CA ILE A 106 -20.79 -12.33 0.25
C ILE A 106 -19.92 -11.16 -0.21
N LEU A 107 -20.49 -9.95 -0.25
CA LEU A 107 -19.76 -8.74 -0.65
C LEU A 107 -18.62 -8.45 0.33
N ASN A 108 -18.87 -8.56 1.63
CA ASN A 108 -17.87 -8.36 2.67
C ASN A 108 -16.69 -9.32 2.53
N LYS A 109 -16.96 -10.60 2.25
CA LYS A 109 -15.91 -11.58 1.97
C LYS A 109 -15.05 -11.19 0.76
N ARG A 110 -15.64 -10.53 -0.24
CA ARG A 110 -14.92 -10.08 -1.43
C ARG A 110 -14.07 -8.83 -1.16
N LEU A 111 -14.50 -7.93 -0.28
CA LEU A 111 -13.72 -6.75 0.13
C LEU A 111 -12.34 -7.11 0.71
N TYR A 112 -12.28 -8.15 1.54
CA TYR A 112 -11.04 -8.57 2.19
C TYR A 112 -10.21 -9.58 1.40
N LYS A 113 -10.69 -10.03 0.24
CA LYS A 113 -9.93 -10.94 -0.61
C LYS A 113 -8.95 -10.13 -1.47
N ASN A 114 -7.65 -10.38 -1.30
CA ASN A 114 -6.61 -9.80 -2.16
C ASN A 114 -6.91 -10.12 -3.63
N GLY A 115 -6.85 -9.09 -4.50
CA GLY A 115 -7.04 -9.28 -5.95
C GLY A 115 -7.54 -8.05 -6.71
N PHE A 116 -8.11 -7.06 -6.02
CA PHE A 116 -8.57 -5.83 -6.68
C PHE A 116 -7.43 -4.94 -7.18
N GLU A 117 -6.26 -4.98 -6.55
CA GLU A 117 -5.09 -4.19 -6.95
C GLU A 117 -4.55 -4.60 -8.33
N ASP A 118 -4.75 -5.85 -8.73
CA ASP A 118 -4.27 -6.42 -10.00
C ASP A 118 -5.42 -6.62 -11.01
N LEU A 119 -6.58 -6.00 -10.76
CA LEU A 119 -7.72 -6.07 -11.66
C LEU A 119 -7.43 -5.36 -12.99
N THR A 120 -7.77 -6.01 -14.10
CA THR A 120 -7.54 -5.51 -15.46
C THR A 120 -8.83 -5.45 -16.26
N VAL A 121 -8.79 -4.74 -17.40
CA VAL A 121 -9.91 -4.64 -18.33
C VAL A 121 -10.39 -6.02 -18.81
N ASP A 122 -9.49 -6.99 -18.99
CA ASP A 122 -9.84 -8.33 -19.46
C ASP A 122 -10.48 -9.18 -18.36
N THR A 123 -10.02 -9.01 -17.12
CA THR A 123 -10.44 -9.84 -15.97
C THR A 123 -11.69 -9.31 -15.28
N VAL A 124 -11.98 -8.00 -15.36
CA VAL A 124 -13.10 -7.39 -14.62
C VAL A 124 -14.46 -7.97 -14.98
N ASN A 125 -14.70 -8.28 -16.26
CA ASN A 125 -15.98 -8.87 -16.68
C ASN A 125 -16.18 -10.27 -16.10
N VAL A 126 -15.10 -11.06 -16.04
CA VAL A 126 -15.13 -12.40 -15.45
C VAL A 126 -15.39 -12.31 -13.96
N TYR A 127 -14.72 -11.38 -13.28
CA TYR A 127 -14.93 -11.11 -11.86
C TYR A 127 -16.40 -10.76 -11.57
N ILE A 128 -16.97 -9.79 -12.30
CA ILE A 128 -18.37 -9.36 -12.10
C ILE A 128 -19.33 -10.52 -12.34
N LYS A 129 -19.13 -11.31 -13.41
CA LYS A 129 -19.98 -12.49 -13.68
C LYS A 129 -19.92 -13.50 -12.54
N GLN A 130 -18.72 -13.83 -12.04
CA GLN A 130 -18.56 -14.77 -10.93
C GLN A 130 -19.20 -14.24 -9.64
N LEU A 131 -19.07 -12.95 -9.35
CA LEU A 131 -19.69 -12.33 -8.19
C LEU A 131 -21.22 -12.32 -8.30
N ALA A 132 -21.75 -11.93 -9.46
CA ALA A 132 -23.18 -11.92 -9.74
C ALA A 132 -23.77 -13.35 -9.64
N GLU A 133 -23.09 -14.34 -10.18
CA GLU A 133 -23.51 -15.74 -10.11
C GLU A 133 -23.50 -16.26 -8.66
N GLU A 134 -22.46 -15.97 -7.87
CA GLU A 134 -22.40 -16.31 -6.46
C GLU A 134 -23.55 -15.66 -5.67
N LEU A 135 -23.79 -14.36 -5.88
CA LEU A 135 -24.90 -13.63 -5.26
C LEU A 135 -26.24 -14.27 -5.64
N PHE A 136 -26.49 -14.51 -6.93
CA PHE A 136 -27.74 -15.06 -7.42
C PHE A 136 -28.04 -16.46 -6.85
N ILE A 137 -27.07 -17.37 -6.89
CA ILE A 137 -27.25 -18.73 -6.37
C ILE A 137 -27.55 -18.70 -4.86
N ARG A 138 -26.78 -17.91 -4.10
CA ARG A 138 -26.90 -17.87 -2.63
C ARG A 138 -28.20 -17.20 -2.19
N LEU A 139 -28.63 -16.14 -2.86
CA LEU A 139 -29.87 -15.44 -2.55
C LEU A 139 -31.11 -16.24 -2.92
N ASN A 140 -31.13 -16.89 -4.08
CA ASN A 140 -32.23 -17.78 -4.44
C ASN A 140 -32.39 -18.94 -3.47
N LYS A 141 -31.27 -19.53 -3.03
CA LYS A 141 -31.30 -20.58 -2.00
C LYS A 141 -31.95 -20.07 -0.71
N GLU A 142 -31.61 -18.85 -0.28
CA GLU A 142 -32.17 -18.26 0.93
C GLU A 142 -33.66 -17.92 0.79
N ILE A 143 -34.10 -17.49 -0.39
CA ILE A 143 -35.52 -17.25 -0.68
C ILE A 143 -36.31 -18.55 -0.66
N ILE A 144 -35.82 -19.60 -1.30
CA ILE A 144 -36.47 -20.93 -1.29
C ILE A 144 -36.60 -21.41 0.16
N ARG A 145 -35.56 -21.24 0.98
CA ARG A 145 -35.60 -21.58 2.40
C ARG A 145 -36.61 -20.72 3.15
N SER A 146 -36.67 -19.41 2.86
CA SER A 146 -37.56 -18.49 3.56
C SER A 146 -39.04 -18.77 3.29
N LYS A 147 -39.39 -19.43 2.18
CA LYS A 147 -40.77 -19.87 1.89
C LYS A 147 -41.34 -20.79 2.98
N THR A 148 -40.51 -21.51 3.72
CA THR A 148 -40.98 -22.35 4.85
C THR A 148 -41.28 -21.54 6.11
N CYS A 149 -40.87 -20.28 6.15
CA CYS A 149 -40.87 -19.45 7.37
C CYS A 149 -41.71 -18.17 7.23
N THR A 150 -42.29 -17.88 6.07
CA THR A 150 -43.11 -16.68 5.86
C THR A 150 -44.28 -16.94 4.92
N THR A 151 -45.40 -16.32 5.22
CA THR A 151 -46.60 -16.28 4.36
C THR A 151 -46.64 -15.01 3.49
N ARG A 152 -45.67 -14.09 3.68
CA ARG A 152 -45.57 -12.88 2.85
C ARG A 152 -45.12 -13.23 1.43
N PRO A 153 -45.65 -12.54 0.40
CA PRO A 153 -45.20 -12.72 -0.96
C PRO A 153 -43.70 -12.39 -1.05
N LEU A 154 -42.93 -13.29 -1.65
CA LEU A 154 -41.50 -13.12 -1.85
C LEU A 154 -41.25 -12.55 -3.24
N ASN A 155 -40.47 -11.49 -3.32
CA ASN A 155 -40.02 -10.94 -4.59
C ASN A 155 -39.05 -11.91 -5.26
N GLU A 156 -39.18 -12.06 -6.57
CA GLU A 156 -38.22 -12.81 -7.37
C GLU A 156 -36.91 -12.03 -7.52
N VAL A 157 -35.81 -12.74 -7.41
CA VAL A 157 -34.47 -12.18 -7.64
C VAL A 157 -34.24 -12.06 -9.12
N LYS A 158 -34.19 -10.82 -9.60
CA LYS A 158 -33.87 -10.51 -11.00
C LYS A 158 -32.35 -10.60 -11.22
N LYS A 159 -31.93 -11.38 -12.22
CA LYS A 159 -30.51 -11.57 -12.57
C LYS A 159 -29.84 -10.26 -12.94
N GLU A 160 -30.58 -9.39 -13.62
CA GLU A 160 -30.13 -8.08 -14.10
C GLU A 160 -29.79 -7.17 -12.91
N LYS A 161 -30.64 -7.14 -11.88
CA LYS A 161 -30.39 -6.38 -10.65
C LYS A 161 -29.14 -6.86 -9.92
N ILE A 162 -28.96 -8.18 -9.82
CA ILE A 162 -27.77 -8.74 -9.17
C ILE A 162 -26.50 -8.41 -9.95
N PHE A 163 -26.56 -8.47 -11.28
CA PHE A 163 -25.43 -8.09 -12.12
C PHE A 163 -25.07 -6.62 -11.93
N PHE A 164 -26.06 -5.72 -11.88
CA PHE A 164 -25.86 -4.31 -11.59
C PHE A 164 -25.17 -4.09 -10.23
N ILE A 165 -25.61 -4.79 -9.18
CA ILE A 165 -25.02 -4.68 -7.84
C ILE A 165 -23.58 -5.17 -7.82
N ALA A 166 -23.30 -6.29 -8.49
CA ALA A 166 -21.93 -6.77 -8.63
C ALA A 166 -21.04 -5.77 -9.39
N GLN A 167 -21.57 -5.10 -10.41
CA GLN A 167 -20.86 -4.07 -11.17
C GLN A 167 -20.61 -2.82 -10.33
N ASP A 168 -21.61 -2.30 -9.62
CA ASP A 168 -21.49 -1.09 -8.78
C ASP A 168 -20.54 -1.32 -7.60
N PHE A 169 -20.66 -2.47 -6.93
CA PHE A 169 -19.69 -2.92 -5.92
C PHE A 169 -18.27 -2.92 -6.48
N THR A 170 -18.05 -3.57 -7.63
CA THR A 170 -16.72 -3.65 -8.26
C THR A 170 -16.19 -2.25 -8.56
N LYS A 171 -17.02 -1.36 -9.11
CA LYS A 171 -16.65 0.03 -9.43
C LYS A 171 -16.22 0.80 -8.18
N ARG A 172 -16.98 0.74 -7.09
CA ARG A 172 -16.65 1.45 -5.84
C ARG A 172 -15.34 0.95 -5.24
N VAL A 173 -15.15 -0.37 -5.19
CA VAL A 173 -13.90 -0.97 -4.68
C VAL A 173 -12.71 -0.58 -5.55
N THR A 174 -12.81 -0.69 -6.88
CA THR A 174 -11.73 -0.30 -7.80
C THR A 174 -11.33 1.17 -7.62
N LYS A 175 -12.28 2.08 -7.36
CA LYS A 175 -11.99 3.50 -7.09
C LYS A 175 -11.13 3.67 -5.84
N ILE A 176 -11.43 2.95 -4.77
CA ILE A 176 -10.66 3.02 -3.52
C ILE A 176 -9.24 2.46 -3.72
N TYR A 177 -9.10 1.33 -4.42
CA TYR A 177 -7.79 0.75 -4.74
C TYR A 177 -6.98 1.67 -5.65
N LEU A 178 -7.60 2.37 -6.60
CA LEU A 178 -6.91 3.37 -7.41
C LEU A 178 -6.33 4.50 -6.54
N MET A 179 -7.08 4.98 -5.54
CA MET A 179 -6.60 5.99 -4.61
C MET A 179 -5.42 5.48 -3.77
N GLU A 180 -5.50 4.24 -3.27
CA GLU A 180 -4.42 3.59 -2.52
C GLU A 180 -3.13 3.50 -3.36
N VAL A 181 -3.24 2.96 -4.57
CA VAL A 181 -2.08 2.73 -5.45
C VAL A 181 -1.42 4.05 -5.85
N LYS A 182 -2.20 5.11 -6.14
CA LYS A 182 -1.66 6.45 -6.38
C LYS A 182 -0.94 7.01 -5.16
N SER A 183 -1.55 6.91 -3.98
CA SER A 183 -0.94 7.38 -2.73
C SER A 183 0.39 6.67 -2.44
N LYS A 184 0.46 5.35 -2.72
CA LYS A 184 1.71 4.57 -2.62
C LYS A 184 2.74 5.01 -3.66
N ALA A 185 2.34 5.32 -4.89
CA ALA A 185 3.25 5.85 -5.91
C ALA A 185 3.84 7.21 -5.49
N ASP A 186 3.00 8.14 -5.03
CA ASP A 186 3.40 9.46 -4.55
C ASP A 186 4.34 9.36 -3.34
N MET A 187 4.07 8.42 -2.43
CA MET A 187 4.98 8.11 -1.32
C MET A 187 6.38 7.74 -1.85
N TYR A 188 6.50 6.76 -2.74
CA TYR A 188 7.81 6.37 -3.28
C TYR A 188 8.50 7.50 -4.03
N LEU A 189 7.75 8.32 -4.78
CA LEU A 189 8.27 9.50 -5.46
C LEU A 189 8.88 10.50 -4.47
N ASN A 190 8.24 10.70 -3.31
CA ASN A 190 8.72 11.63 -2.28
C ASN A 190 9.93 11.09 -1.48
N TYR A 191 10.00 9.78 -1.24
CA TYR A 191 11.10 9.17 -0.48
C TYR A 191 12.36 8.92 -1.32
N LYS A 192 12.23 8.69 -2.63
CA LYS A 192 13.37 8.51 -3.55
C LYS A 192 14.47 9.58 -3.37
N PRO A 193 14.19 10.90 -3.48
CA PRO A 193 15.24 11.93 -3.36
C PRO A 193 15.88 11.97 -1.97
N LEU A 194 15.19 11.51 -0.92
CA LEU A 194 15.73 11.44 0.44
C LEU A 194 16.81 10.36 0.55
N PHE A 195 16.57 9.18 -0.04
CA PHE A 195 17.57 8.12 -0.12
C PHE A 195 18.76 8.51 -1.02
N GLU A 196 18.51 9.20 -2.14
CA GLU A 196 19.58 9.73 -3.00
C GLU A 196 20.49 10.72 -2.24
N LYS A 197 19.91 11.58 -1.41
CA LYS A 197 20.65 12.57 -0.60
C LYS A 197 21.51 11.93 0.50
N ILE A 198 21.13 10.74 0.99
CA ILE A 198 21.93 9.94 1.95
C ILE A 198 22.98 9.07 1.23
N GLY A 199 22.94 9.00 -0.11
CA GLY A 199 23.81 8.13 -0.90
C GLY A 199 23.36 6.66 -0.92
N ASP A 200 22.14 6.36 -0.45
CA ASP A 200 21.58 5.00 -0.48
C ASP A 200 20.94 4.70 -1.85
N LYS A 201 21.79 4.31 -2.80
CA LYS A 201 21.37 3.98 -4.16
C LYS A 201 20.42 2.78 -4.21
N ILE A 202 20.62 1.78 -3.34
CA ILE A 202 19.81 0.56 -3.31
C ILE A 202 18.35 0.92 -2.98
N ARG A 203 18.14 1.76 -1.95
CA ARG A 203 16.79 2.18 -1.55
C ARG A 203 16.19 3.20 -2.50
N ALA A 204 16.99 4.07 -3.12
CA ALA A 204 16.52 4.95 -4.17
C ALA A 204 16.01 4.16 -5.39
N ASP A 205 16.74 3.14 -5.84
CA ASP A 205 16.34 2.24 -6.92
C ASP A 205 15.09 1.43 -6.56
N PHE A 206 15.02 0.91 -5.34
CA PHE A 206 13.80 0.28 -4.83
C PHE A 206 12.58 1.20 -4.93
N CYS A 207 12.71 2.48 -4.53
CA CYS A 207 11.61 3.44 -4.63
C CYS A 207 11.19 3.66 -6.08
N ARG A 208 12.15 3.80 -7.00
CA ARG A 208 11.89 3.95 -8.44
C ARG A 208 11.11 2.76 -9.01
N GLU A 209 11.59 1.53 -8.78
CA GLU A 209 10.93 0.32 -9.28
C GLU A 209 9.50 0.16 -8.71
N LYS A 210 9.33 0.43 -7.41
CA LYS A 210 8.01 0.35 -6.77
C LYS A 210 7.06 1.42 -7.28
N MET A 211 7.53 2.65 -7.45
CA MET A 211 6.75 3.74 -8.05
C MET A 211 6.27 3.35 -9.45
N GLU A 212 7.16 2.89 -10.34
CA GLU A 212 6.80 2.48 -11.70
C GLU A 212 5.79 1.33 -11.72
N LYS A 213 5.92 0.35 -10.80
CA LYS A 213 4.93 -0.72 -10.66
C LYS A 213 3.57 -0.15 -10.24
N LYS A 214 3.53 0.77 -9.27
CA LYS A 214 2.29 1.38 -8.79
C LYS A 214 1.63 2.25 -9.85
N LEU A 215 2.40 3.00 -10.64
CA LEU A 215 1.86 3.78 -11.75
C LEU A 215 1.17 2.89 -12.81
N ARG A 216 1.81 1.76 -13.20
CA ARG A 216 1.18 0.77 -14.09
C ARG A 216 -0.09 0.17 -13.52
N GLN A 217 -0.08 -0.17 -12.22
CA GLN A 217 -1.30 -0.64 -11.53
C GLN A 217 -2.39 0.43 -11.54
N ALA A 218 -2.05 1.70 -11.31
CA ALA A 218 -3.01 2.81 -11.35
C ALA A 218 -3.60 3.04 -12.76
N GLU A 219 -2.81 2.86 -13.82
CA GLU A 219 -3.28 2.92 -15.21
C GLU A 219 -4.28 1.80 -15.51
N ASN A 220 -3.96 0.56 -15.12
CA ASN A 220 -4.88 -0.57 -15.26
C ASN A 220 -6.21 -0.32 -14.54
N LEU A 221 -6.16 0.14 -13.28
CA LEU A 221 -7.35 0.43 -12.50
C LEU A 221 -8.16 1.60 -13.07
N ARG A 222 -7.51 2.63 -13.64
CA ARG A 222 -8.19 3.70 -14.38
C ARG A 222 -8.94 3.15 -15.59
N ALA A 223 -8.29 2.33 -16.41
CA ALA A 223 -8.92 1.74 -17.59
C ALA A 223 -10.10 0.82 -17.22
N VAL A 224 -9.99 0.09 -16.10
CA VAL A 224 -11.11 -0.67 -15.54
C VAL A 224 -12.26 0.26 -15.17
N LEU A 225 -12.02 1.35 -14.44
CA LEU A 225 -13.07 2.31 -14.06
C LEU A 225 -13.74 2.98 -15.26
N GLU A 226 -12.98 3.34 -16.29
CA GLU A 226 -13.54 3.85 -17.55
C GLU A 226 -14.47 2.82 -18.19
N LYS A 227 -14.03 1.57 -18.29
CA LYS A 227 -14.87 0.49 -18.82
C LYS A 227 -16.15 0.30 -17.99
N LEU A 228 -16.06 0.36 -16.66
CA LEU A 228 -17.22 0.23 -15.76
C LEU A 228 -18.15 1.43 -15.82
N THR A 229 -17.66 2.60 -16.22
CA THR A 229 -18.46 3.84 -16.32
C THR A 229 -19.09 4.00 -17.70
N ASN A 230 -18.41 3.55 -18.76
CA ASN A 230 -18.88 3.68 -20.15
C ASN A 230 -19.79 2.52 -20.59
N ARG A 231 -19.88 1.42 -19.81
CA ARG A 231 -20.72 0.25 -20.10
C ARG A 231 -21.84 0.01 -19.08
N THR A 232 -22.26 1.05 -18.36
CA THR A 232 -23.56 1.03 -17.66
C THR A 232 -24.67 1.01 -18.72
N ILE A 233 -25.19 -0.18 -18.99
CA ILE A 233 -26.47 -0.43 -19.67
C ILE A 233 -27.51 -0.60 -18.56
#